data_AF-A0A2I8DNY5-F1
#
_entry.id   AF-A0A2I8DNY5-F1
#
_cell.length_a   1.000
_cell.length_b   1.000
_cell.length_c   1.000
_cell.angle_alpha   90.00
_cell.angle_beta   90.00
_cell.angle_gamma   90.00
#
_symmetry.space_group_name_H-M   'P 1'
#
loop_
_entity.id
_entity.type
_entity.pdbx_description
1 polymer ?
#
loop_
_entity_poly.entity_id
_entity_poly.type
_entity_poly.pdbx_seq_one_letter_code
_entity_poly.pdbx_strand_id
1 'polypeptide(L)' 'MPLSQPQLDDLLERLIALTSAPDPSVQRDRLAQLVLLLIEALGDGDRAQAVVDEMMAAHADPSCLSIP' A
#
# COMPACT_ATOMS: atom_id res chain seq x y z
N MET A 1 5.54 16.57 -7.25
CA MET A 1 5.68 17.24 -5.94
C MET A 1 5.51 16.19 -4.86
N PRO A 2 6.34 16.16 -3.80
CA PRO A 2 6.15 15.22 -2.70
C PRO A 2 4.81 15.49 -2.02
N LEU A 3 4.09 14.43 -1.63
CA LEU A 3 2.86 14.54 -0.83
C LEU A 3 3.20 15.22 0.50
N SER A 4 2.38 16.17 0.91
CA SER A 4 2.48 16.74 2.26
C SER A 4 2.06 15.67 3.27
N GLN A 5 2.67 15.61 4.46
CA GLN A 5 2.28 14.69 5.55
C GLN A 5 0.75 14.56 5.75
N PRO A 6 -0.04 15.63 5.87
CA PRO A 6 -1.50 15.50 6.03
C PRO A 6 -2.18 14.85 4.82
N GLN A 7 -1.67 15.06 3.60
CA GLN A 7 -2.20 14.41 2.40
C GLN A 7 -1.87 12.92 2.37
N LEU A 8 -0.73 12.53 2.96
CA LEU A 8 -0.37 11.14 3.14
C LEU A 8 -1.27 10.48 4.19
N ASP A 9 -1.53 11.14 5.33
CA ASP A 9 -2.42 10.65 6.38
C ASP A 9 -3.86 10.45 5.87
N ASP A 10 -4.44 11.43 5.17
CA ASP A 10 -5.77 11.33 4.55
C ASP A 10 -5.84 10.16 3.54
N LEU A 11 -4.77 9.97 2.78
CA LEU A 11 -4.68 8.88 1.81
C LEU A 11 -4.59 7.52 2.52
N LEU A 12 -3.79 7.41 3.58
CA LEU A 12 -3.68 6.22 4.40
C LEU A 12 -5.01 5.88 5.06
N GLU A 13 -5.71 6.85 5.63
CA GLU A 13 -7.01 6.65 6.27
C GLU A 13 -8.06 6.14 5.27
N ARG A 14 -8.06 6.69 4.04
CA ARG A 14 -8.90 6.19 2.94
C ARG A 14 -8.55 4.76 2.52
N LEU A 15 -7.26 4.42 2.44
CA LEU A 15 -6.81 3.06 2.10
C LEU A 15 -7.21 2.05 3.19
N ILE A 16 -7.08 2.43 4.46
CA ILE A 16 -7.51 1.62 5.61
C ILE A 16 -9.02 1.43 5.57
N ALA A 17 -9.80 2.49 5.32
CA ALA A 17 -11.26 2.40 5.22
C ALA A 17 -11.71 1.49 4.07
N LEU A 18 -11.01 1.51 2.94
CA LEU A 18 -11.29 0.65 1.78
C LEU A 18 -10.99 -0.83 2.05
N THR A 19 -9.94 -1.10 2.82
CA THR A 19 -9.49 -2.45 3.18
C THR A 19 -10.14 -3.01 4.45
N SER A 20 -10.80 -2.17 5.25
CA SER A 20 -11.60 -2.58 6.42
C SER A 20 -13.00 -3.10 6.04
N ALA A 21 -13.19 -3.55 4.81
CA ALA A 21 -14.45 -4.14 4.39
C ALA A 21 -14.71 -5.44 5.17
N PRO A 22 -15.95 -5.68 5.65
CA PRO A 22 -16.27 -6.88 6.43
C PRO A 22 -16.20 -8.16 5.60
N ASP A 23 -16.24 -8.05 4.26
CA ASP A 23 -16.14 -9.17 3.34
C ASP A 23 -14.70 -9.28 2.79
N PRO A 24 -14.03 -10.43 3.00
CA PRO A 24 -12.64 -10.62 2.59
C PRO A 24 -12.48 -10.66 1.06
N SER A 25 -13.52 -11.05 0.31
CA SER A 25 -13.50 -11.05 -1.15
C SER A 25 -13.54 -9.62 -1.68
N VAL A 26 -14.38 -8.76 -1.09
CA VAL A 26 -14.48 -7.33 -1.41
C VAL A 26 -13.19 -6.59 -1.04
N GLN A 27 -12.60 -6.91 0.11
CA GLN A 27 -11.30 -6.37 0.51
C GLN A 27 -10.22 -6.71 -0.52
N ARG A 28 -10.10 -7.99 -0.90
CA ARG A 28 -9.13 -8.45 -1.90
C ARG A 28 -9.32 -7.75 -3.25
N ASP A 29 -10.56 -7.61 -3.71
CA ASP A 29 -10.87 -7.00 -5.00
C ASP A 29 -10.46 -5.52 -5.03
N ARG A 30 -10.77 -4.76 -3.96
CA ARG A 30 -10.34 -3.37 -3.81
C ARG A 30 -8.82 -3.23 -3.74
N LEU A 31 -8.14 -4.14 -3.04
CA LEU A 31 -6.68 -4.18 -2.99
C LEU A 31 -6.07 -4.45 -4.36
N ALA A 32 -6.63 -5.41 -5.11
CA ALA A 32 -6.19 -5.70 -6.47
C ALA A 32 -6.35 -4.48 -7.40
N GLN A 33 -7.47 -3.76 -7.32
CA GLN A 33 -7.70 -2.54 -8.10
C GLN A 33 -6.71 -1.43 -7.75
N LEU A 34 -6.36 -1.25 -6.47
CA LEU A 34 -5.35 -0.28 -6.04
C LEU A 34 -3.96 -0.64 -6.54
N VAL A 35 -3.58 -1.92 -6.47
CA VAL A 35 -2.29 -2.40 -6.99
C VAL A 35 -2.20 -2.21 -8.50
N LEU A 36 -3.28 -2.49 -9.24
CA LEU A 36 -3.37 -2.22 -10.68
C LEU A 36 -3.16 -0.74 -11.00
N LEU A 37 -3.82 0.16 -10.27
CA LEU A 37 -3.64 1.61 -10.44
C LEU A 37 -2.22 2.08 -10.12
N LEU A 38 -1.59 1.50 -9.10
CA LEU A 38 -0.18 1.77 -8.75
C LEU A 38 0.77 1.31 -9.86
N ILE A 39 0.56 0.10 -10.39
CA ILE A 39 1.33 -0.42 -11.52
C ILE A 39 1.19 0.49 -12.74
N GLU A 40 -0.04 0.92 -13.05
CA GLU A 40 -0.33 1.82 -14.17
C GLU A 40 0.33 3.19 -13.96
N ALA A 41 0.27 3.75 -12.74
CA ALA A 41 0.89 5.03 -12.41
C ALA A 41 2.43 4.99 -12.42
N LEU A 42 3.04 3.87 -12.01
CA LEU A 42 4.49 3.68 -12.10
C LEU A 42 4.95 3.33 -13.52
N GLY A 43 4.04 2.83 -14.37
CA GLY A 43 4.35 2.37 -15.74
C GLY A 43 5.23 1.12 -15.79
N ASP A 44 5.49 0.49 -14.65
CA ASP A 44 6.44 -0.62 -14.50
C ASP A 44 5.93 -1.57 -13.40
N GLY A 45 5.25 -2.63 -13.84
CA GLY A 45 4.58 -3.59 -12.95
C GLY A 45 5.55 -4.47 -12.17
N ASP A 46 6.65 -4.87 -12.81
CA ASP A 46 7.71 -5.66 -12.15
C ASP A 46 8.36 -4.85 -11.02
N ARG A 47 8.60 -3.56 -11.26
CA ARG A 47 9.15 -2.67 -10.23
C ARG A 47 8.16 -2.42 -9.10
N ALA A 48 6.87 -2.24 -9.40
CA ALA A 48 5.84 -2.09 -8.37
C ALA A 48 5.73 -3.36 -7.50
N GLN A 49 5.78 -4.54 -8.12
CA GLN A 49 5.76 -5.81 -7.40
C GLN A 49 7.00 -6.00 -6.52
N ALA A 50 8.20 -5.69 -7.04
CA ALA A 50 9.44 -5.75 -6.27
C ALA A 50 9.41 -4.83 -5.03
N VAL A 51 8.87 -3.61 -5.17
CA VAL A 51 8.72 -2.68 -4.04
C VAL A 51 7.72 -3.21 -3.01
N VAL A 52 6.61 -3.81 -3.45
CA VAL A 52 5.64 -4.44 -2.54
C VAL A 52 6.26 -5.63 -1.80
N ASP A 53 6.98 -6.51 -2.50
CA ASP A 53 7.68 -7.64 -1.89
C ASP A 53 8.75 -7.19 -0.89
N GLU A 54 9.52 -6.14 -1.22
CA GLU A 54 10.51 -5.55 -0.32
C GLU A 54 9.87 -4.96 0.95
N MET A 55 8.77 -4.22 0.82
CA MET A 55 8.04 -3.68 1.98
C MET A 55 7.44 -4.78 2.86
N MET A 56 6.90 -5.85 2.26
CA MET A 56 6.35 -6.98 2.99
C MET A 56 7.46 -7.77 3.70
N ALA A 57 8.61 -7.96 3.06
CA ALA A 57 9.78 -8.59 3.66
C ALA A 57 10.35 -7.75 4.83
N ALA A 58 10.38 -6.42 4.70
CA ALA A 58 10.82 -5.51 5.76
C ALA A 58 9.88 -5.50 6.98
N HIS A 59 8.57 -5.72 6.78
CA HIS A 59 7.58 -5.84 7.86
C HIS A 59 7.59 -7.22 8.55
N ALA A 60 8.11 -8.26 7.88
CA ALA A 60 8.32 -9.56 8.50
C ALA A 60 9.51 -9.57 9.48
N ASP A 61 10.35 -8.53 9.47
CA ASP A 61 11.41 -8.35 10.45
C ASP A 61 10.89 -7.48 11.61
N PRO A 62 10.67 -8.05 12.82
CA PRO A 62 10.17 -7.30 13.99
C PRO A 62 11.16 -6.24 14.50
N SER A 63 12.33 -6.10 13.87
CA SER A 63 13.40 -5.18 14.27
C SER A 63 13.29 -3.78 13.65
N CYS A 64 12.42 -3.57 12.66
CA CYS A 64 12.40 -2.32 11.87
C CYS A 64 11.48 -1.21 12.41
N LEU A 65 10.76 -1.42 13.52
CA LEU A 65 9.99 -0.37 14.22
C LEU A 65 10.82 0.43 15.24
N SER A 66 12.13 0.54 15.04
CA SER A 66 12.92 1.57 15.74
C SER A 66 12.87 2.85 14.91
N ILE A 67 11.81 3.63 15.10
CA ILE A 67 11.80 5.04 14.70
C ILE A 67 12.56 5.81 15.81
N PRO A 68 13.68 6.49 15.51
CA PRO A 68 14.39 7.32 16.50
C PRO A 68 13.59 8.54 16.94
#